data_AF-A0AA43F4Q7-F1
#
_entry.id   AF-A0AA43F4Q7-F1
#
_cell.length_a   1.000
_cell.length_b   1.000
_cell.length_c   1.000
_cell.angle_alpha   90.00
_cell.angle_beta   90.00
_cell.angle_gamma   90.00
#
_symmetry.space_group_name_H-M   'P 1'
#
loop_
_entity.id
_entity.type
_entity.pdbx_description
1 polymer ?
#
loop_
_entity_poly.entity_id
_entity_poly.type
_entity_poly.pdbx_seq_one_letter_code
_entity_poly.pdbx_strand_id
1 'polypeptide(L)'
;MSNKPRRSPDLPKAAVEALRHGNLIEAIKVVRQERNIGLTEAKGVVEAYLASQPALKKKMDQVLATAQQRFIRWLVSILVLAAGVAYLVMQGP
;
A
#
# COMPACT_ATOMS: atom_id res chain seq x y z
N MET A 1 29.59 17.44 10.22
CA MET A 1 28.42 18.01 9.51
C MET A 1 28.40 17.48 8.07
N SER A 2 27.26 16.91 7.64
CA SER A 2 26.69 16.88 6.26
C SER A 2 27.61 16.42 5.11
N ASN A 3 27.25 15.46 4.24
CA ASN A 3 26.01 15.39 3.48
C ASN A 3 26.03 14.05 2.69
N LYS A 4 25.11 13.13 2.99
CA LYS A 4 24.88 11.96 2.13
C LYS A 4 23.83 12.38 1.10
N PRO A 5 24.14 12.47 -0.20
CA PRO A 5 23.13 12.80 -1.20
C PRO A 5 22.25 11.58 -1.41
N ARG A 6 21.26 11.37 -0.54
CA ARG A 6 20.11 10.54 -0.89
C ARG A 6 19.24 11.40 -1.78
N ARG A 7 19.59 11.45 -3.07
CA ARG A 7 18.74 12.02 -4.12
C ARG A 7 17.39 11.34 -4.02
N SER A 8 16.46 11.95 -3.30
CA SER A 8 15.06 11.93 -3.68
C SER A 8 15.06 12.19 -5.17
N PRO A 9 14.53 11.32 -6.03
CA PRO A 9 14.35 11.71 -7.43
C PRO A 9 13.50 12.97 -7.36
N ASP A 10 14.07 14.13 -7.72
CA ASP A 10 13.41 15.43 -7.66
C ASP A 10 12.17 15.40 -8.56
N LEU A 11 11.06 14.85 -8.05
CA LEU A 11 9.80 14.93 -8.76
C LEU A 11 9.46 16.41 -8.83
N PRO A 12 9.06 16.90 -10.01
CA PRO A 12 8.55 18.25 -10.15
C PRO A 12 7.47 18.49 -9.10
N LYS A 13 7.47 19.67 -8.46
CA LYS A 13 6.50 19.98 -7.40
C LYS A 13 5.05 19.71 -7.85
N ALA A 14 4.75 20.00 -9.11
CA ALA A 14 3.45 19.71 -9.73
C ALA A 14 3.12 18.20 -9.80
N ALA A 15 4.12 17.34 -10.01
CA ALA A 15 3.91 15.89 -10.00
C ALA A 15 3.67 15.35 -8.59
N VAL A 16 4.36 15.90 -7.58
CA VAL A 16 4.12 15.55 -6.17
C VAL A 16 2.70 15.97 -5.76
N GLU A 17 2.26 17.15 -6.18
CA GLU A 17 0.93 17.64 -5.87
C GLU A 17 -0.15 16.78 -6.55
N ALA A 18 0.03 16.42 -7.82
CA ALA A 18 -0.86 15.48 -8.51
C ALA A 18 -0.92 14.11 -7.81
N LEU A 19 0.21 13.60 -7.33
CA LEU A 19 0.24 12.35 -6.54
C LEU A 19 -0.50 12.46 -5.21
N ARG A 20 -0.42 13.61 -4.52
CA ARG A 20 -1.14 13.85 -3.26
C ARG A 20 -2.66 13.84 -3.44
N HIS A 21 -3.13 14.30 -4.58
CA HIS A 21 -4.55 14.26 -4.94
C HIS A 21 -5.00 12.88 -5.48
N GLY A 22 -4.11 11.88 -5.52
CA GLY A 22 -4.41 10.56 -6.07
C GLY A 22 -4.39 10.49 -7.59
N ASN A 23 -3.96 11.56 -8.28
CA ASN A 23 -3.97 11.66 -9.73
C ASN A 23 -2.62 11.22 -10.33
N LEU A 24 -2.42 9.90 -10.40
CA LEU A 24 -1.23 9.27 -10.97
C LEU A 24 -1.01 9.63 -12.45
N ILE A 25 -2.08 9.78 -13.24
CA ILE A 25 -1.95 10.07 -14.68
C ILE A 25 -1.39 11.48 -14.89
N GLU A 26 -1.87 12.47 -14.13
CA GLU A 26 -1.30 13.81 -14.20
C GLU A 26 0.13 13.87 -13.69
N ALA A 27 0.46 13.16 -12.61
CA ALA A 27 1.84 13.09 -12.14
C ALA A 27 2.79 12.54 -13.22
N ILE A 28 2.38 11.50 -13.93
CA ILE A 28 3.16 10.93 -15.04
C ILE A 28 3.26 11.91 -16.22
N LYS A 29 2.17 12.62 -16.57
CA LYS A 29 2.20 13.65 -17.62
C LYS A 29 3.14 14.79 -17.29
N VAL A 30 3.09 15.31 -16.05
CA VAL A 30 3.98 16.38 -15.58
C VAL A 30 5.43 15.93 -15.60
N VAL A 31 5.73 14.73 -15.08
CA VAL A 31 7.10 14.18 -15.12
C VAL A 31 7.58 13.99 -16.55
N ARG A 32 6.71 13.52 -17.45
CA ARG A 32 7.02 13.36 -18.87
C ARG A 32 7.34 14.69 -19.54
N GLN A 33 6.55 15.73 -19.29
CA GLN A 33 6.74 17.06 -19.90
C GLN A 33 7.99 17.76 -19.36
N GLU A 34 8.18 17.74 -18.04
CA GLU A 34 9.30 18.41 -17.36
C GLU A 34 10.65 17.73 -17.62
N ARG A 35 10.68 16.40 -17.65
CA ARG A 35 11.92 15.64 -17.87
C ARG A 35 12.15 15.22 -19.32
N ASN A 36 11.17 15.46 -20.21
CA ASN A 36 11.20 15.04 -21.61
C ASN A 36 11.51 13.53 -21.81
N ILE A 37 11.06 12.70 -20.87
CA ILE A 37 11.32 11.25 -20.86
C ILE A 37 10.17 10.45 -21.47
N GLY A 38 10.42 9.17 -21.78
CA GLY A 38 9.38 8.26 -22.28
C GLY A 38 8.29 8.01 -21.23
N LEU A 39 7.09 7.60 -21.68
CA LEU A 39 5.96 7.29 -20.78
C LEU A 39 6.32 6.20 -19.76
N THR A 40 7.07 5.18 -20.19
CA THR A 40 7.55 4.08 -19.35
C THR A 40 8.52 4.56 -18.28
N GLU A 41 9.45 5.47 -18.63
CA GLU A 41 10.39 6.05 -17.67
C GLU A 41 9.68 6.99 -16.69
N ALA A 42 8.75 7.82 -17.16
CA ALA A 42 7.93 8.67 -16.30
C ALA A 42 7.11 7.84 -15.30
N LYS A 43 6.49 6.74 -15.76
CA LYS A 43 5.81 5.79 -14.90
C LYS A 43 6.77 5.15 -13.89
N GLY A 44 7.94 4.70 -14.33
CA GLY A 44 8.96 4.11 -13.46
C GLY A 44 9.49 5.07 -12.39
N VAL A 45 9.67 6.35 -12.71
CA VAL A 45 10.10 7.39 -11.75
C VAL A 45 9.00 7.66 -10.72
N VAL A 46 7.74 7.76 -11.16
CA VAL A 46 6.59 7.96 -10.27
C VAL A 46 6.36 6.74 -9.38
N GLU A 47 6.45 5.53 -9.92
CA GLU A 47 6.35 4.27 -9.17
C GLU A 47 7.51 4.10 -8.21
N ALA A 48 8.75 4.42 -8.60
CA ALA A 48 9.91 4.38 -7.73
C ALA A 48 9.80 5.41 -6.59
N TYR A 49 9.22 6.59 -6.84
CA TYR A 49 8.92 7.58 -5.81
C TYR A 49 7.85 7.08 -4.85
N LEU A 50 6.79 6.44 -5.36
CA LEU A 50 5.74 5.83 -4.54
C LEU A 50 6.28 4.66 -3.70
N ALA A 51 7.14 3.83 -4.30
CA ALA A 51 7.82 2.72 -3.63
C ALA A 51 8.84 3.20 -2.59
N SER A 52 9.49 4.35 -2.84
CA SER A 52 10.42 5.01 -1.92
C SER A 52 9.71 5.79 -0.81
N GLN A 53 8.37 5.75 -0.73
CA GLN A 53 7.60 6.16 0.44
C GLN A 53 7.23 4.94 1.30
N PRO A 54 8.17 4.37 2.08
CA PRO A 54 7.87 3.30 3.04
C PRO A 54 6.91 3.78 4.15
N ALA A 55 6.72 5.10 4.31
CA ALA A 55 5.72 5.68 5.19
C ALA A 55 4.27 5.37 4.74
N LEU A 56 4.04 5.18 3.43
CA LEU A 56 2.73 4.81 2.89
C LEU A 56 2.47 3.31 3.06
N LYS A 57 3.48 2.47 2.80
CA LYS A 57 3.43 1.03 3.08
C LYS A 57 3.24 0.73 4.57
N LYS A 58 3.98 1.40 5.47
CA LYS A 58 3.82 1.23 6.92
C LYS A 58 2.41 1.55 7.42
N LYS A 59 1.73 2.53 6.82
CA LYS A 59 0.34 2.85 7.17
C LYS A 59 -0.65 1.80 6.67
N MET A 60 -0.42 1.22 5.49
CA MET A 60 -1.29 0.17 4.94
C MET A 60 -1.08 -1.19 5.61
N ASP A 61 0.16 -1.56 5.93
CA ASP A 61 0.47 -2.78 6.70
C ASP A 61 -0.11 -2.71 8.12
N GLN A 62 -0.11 -1.52 8.75
CA GLN A 62 -0.78 -1.34 10.03
C GLN A 62 -2.30 -1.49 9.92
N VAL A 63 -2.94 -1.01 8.85
CA VAL A 63 -4.40 -1.13 8.68
C VAL A 63 -4.83 -2.56 8.38
N LEU A 64 -4.03 -3.30 7.60
CA LEU A 64 -4.25 -4.75 7.39
C LEU A 64 -4.01 -5.55 8.68
N ALA A 65 -2.99 -5.19 9.46
CA ALA A 65 -2.66 -5.88 10.70
C ALA A 65 -3.60 -5.56 11.88
N THR A 66 -4.21 -4.37 11.93
CA THR A 66 -5.06 -3.96 13.07
C THR A 66 -6.56 -4.17 12.87
N ALA A 67 -7.08 -4.14 11.64
CA ALA A 67 -8.52 -4.35 11.41
C ALA A 67 -8.93 -5.84 11.52
N GLN A 68 -8.03 -6.77 11.22
CA GLN A 68 -8.37 -8.19 11.13
C GLN A 68 -8.11 -8.98 12.42
N GLN A 69 -7.30 -8.53 13.37
CA GLN A 69 -6.93 -9.37 14.54
C GLN A 69 -8.08 -9.69 15.49
N ARG A 70 -9.02 -8.76 15.72
CA ARG A 70 -10.19 -9.02 16.58
C ARG A 70 -11.26 -9.82 15.84
N PHE A 71 -11.47 -9.53 14.55
CA PHE A 71 -12.44 -10.26 13.72
C PHE A 71 -11.98 -11.68 13.39
N ILE A 72 -10.70 -11.90 13.08
CA ILE A 72 -10.15 -13.25 12.85
C ILE A 72 -10.20 -14.07 14.13
N ARG A 73 -9.85 -13.52 15.30
CA ARG A 73 -9.97 -14.27 16.56
C ARG A 73 -11.42 -14.65 16.87
N TRP A 74 -12.37 -13.74 16.64
CA TRP A 74 -13.79 -14.05 16.82
C TRP A 74 -14.30 -15.09 15.78
N LEU A 75 -13.92 -14.98 14.51
CA LEU A 75 -14.27 -15.95 13.46
C LEU A 75 -13.69 -17.34 13.73
N VAL A 76 -12.43 -17.44 14.14
CA VAL A 76 -11.80 -18.73 14.50
C VAL A 76 -12.51 -19.34 15.70
N SER A 77 -12.89 -18.54 16.70
CA SER A 77 -13.64 -19.05 17.85
C SER A 77 -15.03 -19.60 17.45
N ILE A 78 -15.74 -18.92 16.54
CA ILE A 78 -17.03 -19.40 16.00
C ILE A 78 -16.83 -20.68 15.19
N LEU A 79 -15.79 -20.74 14.36
CA LEU A 79 -15.54 -21.89 13.51
C LEU A 79 -15.21 -23.13 14.35
N VAL A 80 -14.40 -22.98 15.41
CA VAL A 80 -14.11 -24.07 16.36
C VAL A 80 -15.35 -24.49 17.14
N LEU A 81 -16.17 -23.54 17.60
CA LEU A 81 -17.44 -23.85 18.28
C LEU A 81 -18.40 -24.59 17.35
N ALA A 82 -18.58 -24.12 16.12
CA ALA A 82 -19.45 -24.75 15.13
C ALA A 82 -18.98 -26.17 14.76
N ALA A 83 -17.67 -26.35 14.57
CA ALA A 83 -17.10 -27.67 14.32
C ALA A 83 -17.31 -28.60 15.52
N GLY A 84 -17.08 -28.13 16.75
CA GLY A 84 -17.30 -28.93 17.97
C GLY A 84 -18.75 -29.37 18.14
N VAL A 85 -19.71 -28.47 17.87
CA VAL A 85 -21.15 -28.80 17.90
C VAL A 85 -21.51 -29.80 16.81
N ALA A 86 -21.00 -29.63 15.58
CA ALA A 86 -21.23 -30.58 14.50
C ALA A 86 -20.67 -31.97 14.83
N TYR A 87 -19.48 -32.04 15.44
CA TYR A 87 -18.90 -33.30 15.91
C TYR A 87 -19.74 -33.96 17.00
N LEU A 88 -20.26 -33.19 17.97
CA LEU A 88 -21.15 -33.73 19.01
C LEU A 88 -22.47 -34.27 18.44
N VAL A 89 -23.07 -33.57 17.48
CA VAL A 89 -24.31 -34.00 16.83
C VAL A 89 -24.08 -35.21 15.93
N MET A 90 -22.92 -35.27 15.25
CA MET A 90 -22.59 -36.37 14.34
C MET A 90 -22.08 -37.62 15.07
N GLN A 91 -21.64 -37.51 16.33
CA GLN A 91 -21.25 -38.63 17.19
C GLN A 91 -22.42 -39.21 18.01
N GLY A 92 -23.64 -38.66 17.89
CA GLY A 92 -24.87 -39.22 18.46
C GLY A 92 -25.79 -39.79 17.37
N PRO A 93 -25.49 -40.98 16.87
CA PRO A 93 -26.54 -42.01 16.71
C PRO A 93 -26.12 -43.41 17.20
#